data_AF-A0A830EPV0-F1
#
_entry.id   AF-A0A830EPV0-F1
#
_cell.length_a   1.000
_cell.length_b   1.000
_cell.length_c   1.000
_cell.angle_alpha   90.00
_cell.angle_beta   90.00
_cell.angle_gamma   90.00
#
_symmetry.space_group_name_H-M   'P 1'
#
loop_
_entity.id
_entity.type
_entity.pdbx_description
1 polymer ?
#
loop_
_entity_poly.entity_id
_entity_poly.type
_entity_poly.pdbx_seq_one_letter_code
_entity_poly.pdbx_strand_id
1 'polypeptide(L)'
;MPVDLDIIDTQLLVYMANEAQPWATEIHDEIIAGERIVFIPRYVATEFYQVMERNRGSPGQDLAWEHLITLSDTPAAVVPHPNRFRVDVDAVRHHATTRALAARCDMQPKDAPILATAYRLAEFIDAYDPPNHSQDAIPNDPEEFRVKRLLNEIDVDSITSRILTNERDFVGVDLDSVGLEKVSVRRLP
;
A
#
# COMPACT_ATOMS: atom_id res chain seq x y z
N MET A 1 9.90 -3.36 -19.29
CA MET A 1 8.67 -2.54 -19.22
C MET A 1 8.31 -2.44 -17.76
N PRO A 2 7.95 -1.25 -17.24
CA PRO A 2 7.61 -1.11 -15.83
C PRO A 2 6.46 -2.05 -15.48
N VAL A 3 6.56 -2.69 -14.31
CA VAL A 3 5.52 -3.57 -13.77
C VAL A 3 4.66 -2.75 -12.81
N ASP A 4 3.35 -3.00 -12.83
CA ASP A 4 2.44 -2.41 -11.85
C ASP A 4 2.62 -3.13 -10.51
N LEU A 5 3.02 -2.38 -9.48
CA LEU A 5 2.99 -2.85 -8.10
C LEU A 5 1.68 -2.39 -7.45
N ASP A 6 0.84 -3.35 -7.06
CA ASP A 6 -0.47 -3.05 -6.47
C ASP A 6 -0.32 -2.63 -5.01
N ILE A 7 -0.73 -1.41 -4.67
CA ILE A 7 -0.77 -0.89 -3.30
C ILE A 7 -2.21 -0.96 -2.81
N ILE A 8 -2.43 -1.77 -1.79
CA ILE A 8 -3.78 -2.06 -1.31
C ILE A 8 -4.20 -1.01 -0.28
N ASP A 9 -5.38 -0.42 -0.51
CA ASP A 9 -6.03 0.50 0.42
C ASP A 9 -6.77 -0.24 1.57
N THR A 10 -7.00 0.46 2.67
CA THR A 10 -7.62 -0.08 3.89
C THR A 10 -8.98 -0.73 3.61
N GLN A 11 -9.83 -0.06 2.81
CA GLN A 11 -11.19 -0.56 2.54
C GLN A 11 -11.18 -1.88 1.76
N LEU A 12 -10.20 -2.10 0.89
CA LEU A 12 -10.04 -3.37 0.18
C LEU A 12 -9.74 -4.51 1.15
N LEU A 13 -8.80 -4.31 2.08
CA LEU A 13 -8.49 -5.32 3.10
C LEU A 13 -9.70 -5.66 3.96
N VAL A 14 -10.51 -4.64 4.29
CA VAL A 14 -11.79 -4.86 5.00
C VAL A 14 -12.73 -5.73 4.17
N TYR A 15 -12.85 -5.51 2.86
CA TYR A 15 -13.72 -6.35 2.02
C TYR A 15 -13.19 -7.77 1.82
N MET A 16 -11.88 -7.91 1.62
CA MET A 16 -11.20 -9.21 1.50
C MET A 16 -11.39 -10.04 2.77
N ALA A 17 -11.00 -9.49 3.93
CA ALA A 17 -11.06 -10.21 5.19
C ALA A 17 -12.48 -10.57 5.64
N ASN A 18 -13.48 -9.75 5.26
CA ASN A 18 -14.88 -10.03 5.59
C ASN A 18 -15.62 -10.83 4.52
N GLU A 19 -14.96 -11.19 3.42
CA GLU A 19 -15.58 -11.81 2.24
C GLU A 19 -16.85 -11.05 1.79
N ALA A 20 -16.81 -9.71 1.92
CA ALA A 20 -18.00 -8.88 1.79
C ALA A 20 -18.41 -8.65 0.33
N GLN A 21 -17.48 -8.85 -0.60
CA GLN A 21 -17.66 -8.62 -2.04
C GLN A 21 -16.94 -9.71 -2.83
N PRO A 22 -17.61 -10.37 -3.80
CA PRO A 22 -16.98 -11.43 -4.60
C PRO A 22 -15.70 -10.99 -5.31
N TRP A 23 -15.68 -9.78 -5.88
CA TRP A 23 -14.50 -9.24 -6.56
C TRP A 23 -13.32 -9.00 -5.61
N ALA A 24 -13.56 -8.74 -4.32
CA ALA A 24 -12.50 -8.55 -3.34
C ALA A 24 -11.90 -9.90 -2.95
N THR A 25 -12.74 -10.93 -2.82
CA THR A 25 -12.30 -12.32 -2.62
C THR A 25 -11.48 -12.81 -3.82
N GLU A 26 -11.90 -12.53 -5.05
CA GLU A 26 -11.14 -12.87 -6.26
C GLU A 26 -9.73 -12.24 -6.24
N ILE A 27 -9.63 -10.95 -5.92
CA ILE A 27 -8.31 -10.30 -5.80
C ILE A 27 -7.47 -10.92 -4.69
N HIS A 28 -8.08 -11.26 -3.55
CA HIS A 28 -7.37 -11.95 -2.47
C HIS A 28 -6.82 -13.30 -2.96
N ASP A 29 -7.62 -14.10 -3.66
CA ASP A 29 -7.20 -15.39 -4.18
C ASP A 29 -6.08 -15.25 -5.23
N GLU A 30 -6.15 -14.24 -6.10
CA GLU A 30 -5.07 -13.89 -7.05
C GLU A 30 -3.76 -13.53 -6.31
N ILE A 31 -3.83 -12.85 -5.16
CA ILE A 31 -2.65 -12.54 -4.33
C ILE A 31 -2.06 -13.83 -3.74
N ILE A 32 -2.90 -14.68 -3.14
CA ILE A 32 -2.46 -15.95 -2.54
C ILE A 32 -1.85 -16.89 -3.59
N ALA A 33 -2.42 -16.90 -4.80
CA ALA A 33 -1.90 -17.67 -5.93
C ALA A 33 -0.58 -17.11 -6.50
N GLY A 34 -0.18 -15.89 -6.11
CA GLY A 34 1.01 -15.21 -6.62
C GLY A 34 0.83 -14.60 -8.01
N GLU A 35 -0.41 -14.43 -8.47
CA GLU A 35 -0.74 -13.80 -9.74
C GLU A 35 -0.64 -12.26 -9.67
N ARG A 36 -0.62 -11.71 -8.46
CA ARG A 36 -0.40 -10.29 -8.17
C ARG A 36 0.69 -10.08 -7.15
N ILE A 37 1.59 -9.15 -7.43
CA ILE A 37 2.52 -8.62 -6.43
C ILE A 37 1.87 -7.42 -5.76
N VAL A 38 1.75 -7.48 -4.44
CA VAL A 38 1.11 -6.42 -3.65
C VAL A 38 2.02 -5.86 -2.57
N PHE A 39 1.82 -4.60 -2.25
CA PHE A 39 2.43 -3.90 -1.13
C PHE A 39 1.36 -3.36 -0.19
N ILE A 40 1.51 -3.60 1.11
CA ILE A 40 0.63 -3.04 2.14
C ILE A 40 1.45 -2.08 3.01
N PRO A 41 1.17 -0.78 2.96
CA PRO A 41 1.83 0.18 3.83
C PRO A 41 1.54 -0.08 5.33
N ARG A 42 2.51 0.25 6.20
CA ARG A 42 2.36 0.15 7.66
C ARG A 42 1.13 0.88 8.21
N TYR A 43 0.86 2.07 7.67
CA TYR A 43 -0.29 2.85 8.10
C TYR A 43 -1.61 2.18 7.66
N VAL A 44 -1.68 1.59 6.47
CA VAL A 44 -2.85 0.81 5.99
C VAL A 44 -3.07 -0.42 6.87
N ALA A 45 -2.02 -1.21 7.12
CA ALA A 45 -2.11 -2.39 7.98
C ALA A 45 -2.60 -2.01 9.40
N THR A 46 -2.13 -0.87 9.93
CA THR A 46 -2.59 -0.35 11.21
C THR A 46 -4.05 0.07 11.17
N GLU A 47 -4.45 0.82 10.14
CA GLU A 47 -5.81 1.29 10.01
C GLU A 47 -6.79 0.13 9.83
N PHE A 48 -6.46 -0.84 8.97
CA PHE A 48 -7.24 -2.06 8.76
C PHE A 48 -7.52 -2.77 10.09
N TYR A 49 -6.48 -3.00 10.88
CA TYR A 49 -6.62 -3.64 12.18
C TYR A 49 -7.53 -2.84 13.13
N GLN A 50 -7.35 -1.53 13.22
CA GLN A 50 -8.16 -0.64 14.05
C GLN A 50 -9.63 -0.59 13.59
N VAL A 51 -9.87 -0.57 12.28
CA VAL A 51 -11.21 -0.57 11.68
C VAL A 51 -11.94 -1.87 12.00
N MET A 52 -11.24 -3.01 11.88
CA MET A 52 -11.82 -4.31 12.17
C MET A 52 -12.15 -4.47 13.66
N GLU A 53 -11.25 -4.05 14.55
CA GLU A 53 -11.51 -3.99 15.99
C GLU A 53 -12.70 -3.07 16.32
N ARG A 54 -12.76 -1.87 15.74
CA ARG A 54 -13.88 -0.94 15.95
C ARG A 54 -15.21 -1.52 15.48
N ASN A 55 -15.22 -2.21 14.35
CA ASN A 55 -16.45 -2.70 13.73
C ASN A 55 -16.99 -3.98 14.38
N ARG A 56 -16.11 -4.85 14.90
CA ARG A 56 -16.50 -6.20 15.36
C ARG A 56 -15.92 -6.58 16.73
N GLY A 57 -15.21 -5.70 17.40
CA GLY A 57 -14.50 -5.99 18.66
C GLY A 57 -13.34 -6.96 18.47
N SER A 58 -13.02 -7.74 19.50
CA SER A 58 -11.95 -8.74 19.48
C SER A 58 -12.06 -9.75 18.32
N PRO A 59 -13.25 -10.26 17.94
CA PRO A 59 -13.36 -11.10 16.75
C PRO A 59 -12.90 -10.43 15.45
N GLY A 60 -13.12 -9.12 15.30
CA GLY A 60 -12.61 -8.37 14.15
C GLY A 60 -11.10 -8.22 14.18
N GLN A 61 -10.56 -7.97 15.36
CA GLN A 61 -9.13 -7.90 15.61
C GLN A 61 -8.41 -9.21 15.24
N ASP A 62 -8.97 -10.35 15.67
CA ASP A 62 -8.44 -11.68 15.39
C ASP A 62 -8.47 -11.97 13.89
N LEU A 63 -9.60 -11.66 13.23
CA LEU A 63 -9.73 -11.81 11.77
C LEU A 63 -8.72 -10.94 11.01
N ALA A 64 -8.52 -9.69 11.43
CA ALA A 64 -7.53 -8.81 10.82
C ALA A 64 -6.10 -9.34 11.01
N TRP A 65 -5.82 -9.88 12.19
CA TRP A 65 -4.53 -10.49 12.51
C TRP A 65 -4.24 -11.72 11.66
N GLU A 66 -5.19 -12.64 11.57
CA GLU A 66 -5.11 -13.84 10.73
C GLU A 66 -4.89 -13.46 9.27
N HIS A 67 -5.65 -12.49 8.76
CA HIS A 67 -5.50 -12.01 7.39
C HIS A 67 -4.10 -11.43 7.11
N LEU A 68 -3.56 -10.61 8.02
CA LEU A 68 -2.20 -10.06 7.87
C LEU A 68 -1.12 -11.15 7.99
N ILE A 69 -1.33 -12.20 8.78
CA ILE A 69 -0.43 -13.36 8.82
C ILE A 69 -0.45 -14.09 7.47
N THR A 70 -1.62 -14.42 6.95
CA THR A 70 -1.76 -15.12 5.68
C THR A 70 -1.08 -14.36 4.54
N LEU A 71 -1.28 -13.04 4.47
CA LEU A 71 -0.59 -12.20 3.50
C LEU A 71 0.92 -12.12 3.77
N SER A 72 1.36 -12.08 5.03
CA SER A 72 2.79 -12.07 5.36
C SER A 72 3.53 -13.34 4.96
N ASP A 73 2.83 -14.48 4.95
CA ASP A 73 3.36 -15.77 4.53
C ASP A 73 3.26 -15.99 3.01
N THR A 74 2.54 -15.12 2.30
CA THR A 74 2.35 -15.18 0.84
C THR A 74 3.55 -14.54 0.13
N PRO A 75 4.30 -15.26 -0.73
CA PRO A 75 5.52 -14.73 -1.37
C PRO A 75 5.32 -13.45 -2.18
N ALA A 76 4.16 -13.31 -2.84
CA ALA A 76 3.86 -12.16 -3.67
C ALA A 76 3.31 -10.95 -2.88
N ALA A 77 3.09 -11.07 -1.57
CA ALA A 77 2.59 -10.00 -0.74
C ALA A 77 3.69 -9.46 0.20
N VAL A 78 4.05 -8.19 -0.01
CA VAL A 78 4.96 -7.48 0.89
C VAL A 78 4.16 -6.64 1.87
N VAL A 79 4.03 -7.19 3.07
CA VAL A 79 3.30 -6.58 4.18
C VAL A 79 4.23 -6.38 5.38
N PRO A 80 3.94 -5.42 6.27
CA PRO A 80 4.71 -5.28 7.48
C PRO A 80 4.42 -6.44 8.40
N HIS A 81 5.45 -6.92 9.10
CA HIS A 81 5.30 -8.08 9.98
C HIS A 81 4.15 -7.85 10.98
N PRO A 82 3.25 -8.83 11.21
CA PRO A 82 2.09 -8.70 12.11
C PRO A 82 2.47 -8.12 13.50
N ASN A 83 3.54 -8.59 14.12
CA ASN A 83 4.03 -8.05 15.40
C ASN A 83 4.60 -6.61 15.37
N ARG A 84 4.77 -5.98 14.21
CA ARG A 84 5.53 -4.72 14.05
C ARG A 84 4.89 -3.69 13.12
N PHE A 85 3.64 -3.85 12.68
CA PHE A 85 3.02 -2.90 11.72
C PHE A 85 2.49 -1.61 12.36
N ARG A 86 2.23 -1.61 13.68
CA ARG A 86 1.52 -0.53 14.37
C ARG A 86 2.27 0.80 14.29
N VAL A 87 1.59 1.82 13.79
CA VAL A 87 2.04 3.23 13.77
C VAL A 87 0.94 4.15 14.32
N ASP A 88 1.28 5.41 14.60
CA ASP A 88 0.29 6.43 14.95
C ASP A 88 -0.39 6.95 13.67
N VAL A 89 -1.54 6.36 13.32
CA VAL A 89 -2.32 6.71 12.13
C VAL A 89 -2.75 8.18 12.16
N ASP A 90 -3.09 8.70 13.34
CA ASP A 90 -3.57 10.08 13.46
C ASP A 90 -2.42 11.07 13.25
N ALA A 91 -1.25 10.78 13.79
CA ALA A 91 -0.04 11.56 13.51
C ALA A 91 0.33 11.54 12.02
N VAL A 92 0.21 10.39 11.33
CA VAL A 92 0.48 10.27 9.89
C VAL A 92 -0.47 11.14 9.07
N ARG A 93 -1.77 11.11 9.39
CA ARG A 93 -2.81 11.90 8.70
C ARG A 93 -2.64 13.40 8.87
N HIS A 94 -2.21 13.82 10.06
CA HIS A 94 -2.05 15.23 10.41
C HIS A 94 -0.63 15.76 10.16
N HIS A 95 0.28 14.93 9.65
CA HIS A 95 1.64 15.35 9.33
C HIS A 95 1.63 16.48 8.29
N ALA A 96 2.57 17.42 8.40
CA ALA A 96 2.61 18.61 7.55
C ALA A 96 2.71 18.26 6.05
N THR A 97 3.51 17.25 5.71
CA THR A 97 3.67 16.77 4.33
C THR A 97 2.39 16.13 3.79
N THR A 98 1.69 15.32 4.60
CA THR A 98 0.40 14.72 4.24
C THR A 98 -0.63 15.78 3.91
N ARG A 99 -0.77 16.81 4.76
CA ARG A 99 -1.71 17.91 4.53
C ARG A 99 -1.35 18.75 3.30
N ALA A 100 -0.06 18.98 3.06
CA ALA A 100 0.39 19.71 1.87
C ALA A 100 0.10 18.93 0.58
N LEU A 101 0.33 17.61 0.59
CA LEU A 101 0.00 16.73 -0.54
C LEU A 101 -1.52 16.69 -0.78
N ALA A 102 -2.30 16.50 0.29
CA ALA A 102 -3.75 16.50 0.21
C ALA A 102 -4.30 17.80 -0.40
N ALA A 103 -3.77 18.96 0.02
CA ALA A 103 -4.14 20.26 -0.53
C ALA A 103 -3.73 20.43 -2.00
N ARG A 104 -2.58 19.89 -2.41
CA ARG A 104 -2.10 19.93 -3.81
C ARG A 104 -2.96 19.04 -4.71
N CYS A 105 -3.47 17.93 -4.19
CA CYS A 105 -4.30 16.98 -4.92
C CYS A 105 -5.81 17.22 -4.74
N ASP A 106 -6.22 18.28 -4.06
CA ASP A 106 -7.62 18.62 -3.73
C ASP A 106 -8.42 17.44 -3.12
N MET A 107 -7.84 16.79 -2.10
CA MET A 107 -8.42 15.61 -1.45
C MET A 107 -8.36 15.65 0.07
N GLN A 108 -9.00 14.68 0.72
CA GLN A 108 -8.97 14.56 2.17
C GLN A 108 -7.57 14.14 2.66
N PRO A 109 -7.07 14.71 3.78
CA PRO A 109 -5.79 14.31 4.36
C PRO A 109 -5.71 12.83 4.79
N LYS A 110 -6.85 12.14 4.95
CA LYS A 110 -6.87 10.72 5.30
C LYS A 110 -6.33 9.82 4.18
N ASP A 111 -6.44 10.26 2.92
CA ASP A 111 -6.13 9.45 1.73
C ASP A 111 -4.76 9.80 1.13
N ALA A 112 -4.26 11.01 1.39
CA ALA A 112 -2.95 11.44 0.95
C ALA A 112 -1.75 10.56 1.38
N PRO A 113 -1.75 9.89 2.56
CA PRO A 113 -0.64 9.02 2.94
C PRO A 113 -0.37 7.89 1.93
N ILE A 114 -1.41 7.32 1.31
CA ILE A 114 -1.22 6.24 0.33
C ILE A 114 -0.46 6.71 -0.90
N LEU A 115 -0.74 7.94 -1.35
CA LEU A 115 -0.07 8.56 -2.50
C LEU A 115 1.39 8.85 -2.18
N ALA A 116 1.67 9.37 -0.97
CA ALA A 116 3.03 9.63 -0.54
C ALA A 116 3.85 8.33 -0.49
N THR A 117 3.27 7.25 0.03
CA THR A 117 3.92 5.93 0.03
C THR A 117 4.10 5.40 -1.39
N ALA A 118 3.08 5.47 -2.24
CA ALA A 118 3.14 4.99 -3.62
C ALA A 118 4.22 5.68 -4.44
N TYR A 119 4.29 7.01 -4.35
CA TYR A 119 5.29 7.81 -5.04
C TYR A 119 6.69 7.50 -4.53
N ARG A 120 6.88 7.53 -3.21
CA ARG A 120 8.17 7.23 -2.60
C ARG A 120 8.66 5.84 -3.01
N LEU A 121 7.79 4.84 -3.01
CA LEU A 121 8.16 3.47 -3.34
C LEU A 121 8.64 3.37 -4.79
N ALA A 122 7.96 4.00 -5.75
CA ALA A 122 8.41 4.03 -7.13
C ALA A 122 9.77 4.73 -7.29
N GLU A 123 9.95 5.90 -6.65
CA GLU A 123 11.22 6.62 -6.67
C GLU A 123 12.36 5.81 -6.05
N PHE A 124 12.09 5.15 -4.92
CA PHE A 124 13.05 4.28 -4.24
C PHE A 124 13.48 3.11 -5.13
N ILE A 125 12.53 2.41 -5.75
CA ILE A 125 12.84 1.25 -6.60
C ILE A 125 13.76 1.65 -7.76
N ASP A 126 13.51 2.79 -8.39
CA ASP A 126 14.32 3.27 -9.51
C ASP A 126 15.70 3.78 -9.08
N ALA A 127 15.79 4.45 -7.92
CA ALA A 127 17.01 5.11 -7.48
C ALA A 127 17.97 4.20 -6.69
N TYR A 128 17.48 3.09 -6.13
CA TYR A 128 18.29 2.21 -5.29
C TYR A 128 19.10 1.21 -6.12
N ASP A 129 20.36 1.58 -6.38
CA ASP A 129 21.38 0.75 -7.05
C ASP A 129 22.64 0.61 -6.17
N PRO A 130 22.77 -0.42 -5.31
CA PRO A 130 23.97 -0.63 -4.50
C PRO A 130 25.19 -1.05 -5.33
N PRO A 131 26.39 -0.48 -5.09
CA PRO A 131 26.70 0.47 -4.02
C PRO A 131 26.49 1.96 -4.40
N ASN A 132 26.07 2.26 -5.63
CA ASN A 132 26.04 3.59 -6.23
C ASN A 132 24.64 4.26 -6.16
N HIS A 133 24.10 4.47 -4.95
CA HIS A 133 22.82 5.18 -4.75
C HIS A 133 22.99 6.44 -3.91
N SER A 134 22.04 7.38 -4.04
CA SER A 134 21.97 8.56 -3.18
C SER A 134 21.48 8.19 -1.77
N GLN A 135 21.74 9.05 -0.78
CA GLN A 135 21.24 8.83 0.58
C GLN A 135 19.70 8.81 0.65
N ASP A 136 19.02 9.57 -0.23
CA ASP A 136 17.57 9.63 -0.29
C ASP A 136 16.93 8.36 -0.85
N ALA A 137 17.73 7.56 -1.59
CA ALA A 137 17.33 6.26 -2.11
C ALA A 137 17.51 5.12 -1.10
N ILE A 138 17.91 5.41 0.15
CA ILE A 138 17.97 4.40 1.21
C ILE A 138 16.54 4.06 1.65
N PRO A 139 16.20 2.76 1.80
CA PRO A 139 14.87 2.38 2.25
C PRO A 139 14.62 2.85 3.68
N ASN A 140 13.44 3.40 3.94
CA ASN A 140 13.02 3.85 5.27
C ASN A 140 12.57 2.68 6.13
N ASP A 141 11.96 1.69 5.48
CA ASP A 141 11.29 0.57 6.14
C ASP A 141 11.83 -0.77 5.60
N PRO A 142 11.89 -1.82 6.44
CA PRO A 142 12.27 -3.17 5.99
C PRO A 142 11.42 -3.69 4.83
N GLU A 143 10.16 -3.26 4.75
CA GLU A 143 9.23 -3.65 3.70
C GLU A 143 9.64 -3.10 2.32
N GLU A 144 10.19 -1.88 2.24
CA GLU A 144 10.72 -1.32 0.97
C GLU A 144 11.86 -2.19 0.44
N PHE A 145 12.78 -2.62 1.32
CA PHE A 145 13.87 -3.53 0.95
C PHE A 145 13.36 -4.90 0.48
N ARG A 146 12.32 -5.43 1.13
CA ARG A 146 11.70 -6.71 0.73
C ARG A 146 11.06 -6.61 -0.66
N VAL A 147 10.35 -5.51 -0.97
CA VAL A 147 9.82 -5.27 -2.32
C VAL A 147 10.94 -5.23 -3.35
N LYS A 148 11.98 -4.42 -3.13
CA LYS A 148 13.08 -4.31 -4.11
C LYS A 148 13.75 -5.66 -4.38
N ARG A 149 13.96 -6.46 -3.32
CA ARG A 149 14.52 -7.81 -3.48
C ARG A 149 13.60 -8.71 -4.31
N LEU A 150 12.29 -8.73 -4.01
CA LEU A 150 11.32 -9.52 -4.77
C LEU A 150 11.27 -9.12 -6.24
N LEU A 151 11.28 -7.82 -6.54
CA LEU A 151 11.30 -7.31 -7.91
C LEU A 151 12.60 -7.67 -8.65
N ASN A 152 13.75 -7.59 -7.98
CA ASN A 152 15.02 -8.00 -8.56
C ASN A 152 15.07 -9.51 -8.86
N GLU A 153 14.40 -10.36 -8.07
CA GLU A 153 14.32 -11.81 -8.32
C GLU A 153 13.56 -12.16 -9.62
N ILE A 154 12.77 -11.22 -10.16
CA ILE A 154 12.03 -11.34 -11.41
C ILE A 154 12.51 -10.35 -12.50
N ASP A 155 13.75 -9.83 -12.36
CA ASP A 155 14.37 -8.88 -13.30
C ASP A 155 13.57 -7.58 -13.52
N VAL A 156 12.89 -7.09 -12.48
CA VAL A 156 12.17 -5.81 -12.49
C VAL A 156 12.96 -4.76 -11.72
N ASP A 157 13.41 -3.73 -12.42
CA ASP A 157 14.20 -2.62 -11.88
C ASP A 157 13.39 -1.33 -11.69
N SER A 158 12.19 -1.26 -12.28
CA SER A 158 11.32 -0.08 -12.30
C SER A 158 9.84 -0.46 -12.21
N ILE A 159 9.05 0.38 -11.54
CA ILE A 159 7.62 0.14 -11.30
C ILE A 159 6.76 1.36 -11.57
N THR A 160 5.49 1.10 -11.85
CA THR A 160 4.41 2.07 -11.59
C THR A 160 3.67 1.59 -10.35
N SER A 161 3.56 2.46 -9.34
CA SER A 161 2.82 2.16 -8.13
C SER A 161 1.33 2.36 -8.39
N ARG A 162 0.53 1.29 -8.36
CA ARG A 162 -0.90 1.32 -8.65
C ARG A 162 -1.69 1.16 -7.37
N ILE A 163 -2.35 2.22 -6.92
CA ILE A 163 -3.24 2.16 -5.77
C ILE A 163 -4.54 1.49 -6.19
N LEU A 164 -4.87 0.37 -5.54
CA LEU A 164 -6.17 -0.27 -5.66
C LEU A 164 -7.08 0.25 -4.55
N THR A 165 -8.19 0.89 -4.93
CA THR A 165 -9.13 1.46 -3.96
C THR A 165 -10.58 1.35 -4.44
N ASN A 166 -11.52 1.38 -3.51
CA ASN A 166 -12.95 1.56 -3.81
C ASN A 166 -13.38 3.04 -3.67
N GLU A 167 -12.51 3.88 -3.10
CA GLU A 167 -12.83 5.26 -2.77
C GLU A 167 -13.04 6.13 -4.01
N ARG A 168 -13.90 7.14 -3.86
CA ARG A 168 -14.21 8.11 -4.92
C ARG A 168 -13.33 9.34 -4.89
N ASP A 169 -12.66 9.60 -3.78
CA ASP A 169 -11.90 10.83 -3.55
C ASP A 169 -10.65 10.93 -4.45
N PHE A 170 -10.25 9.82 -5.09
CA PHE A 170 -9.19 9.79 -6.10
C PHE A 170 -9.68 10.07 -7.53
N VAL A 171 -10.99 10.15 -7.77
CA VAL A 171 -11.55 10.32 -9.11
C VAL A 171 -11.36 11.75 -9.58
N GLY A 172 -10.58 11.94 -10.65
CA GLY A 172 -10.36 13.25 -11.29
C GLY A 172 -9.09 13.97 -10.87
N VAL A 173 -8.28 13.37 -10.00
CA VAL A 173 -6.95 13.90 -9.66
C VAL A 173 -5.96 13.55 -10.77
N ASP A 174 -5.47 14.56 -11.47
CA ASP A 174 -4.37 14.41 -12.43
C ASP A 174 -3.04 14.34 -11.66
N LEU A 175 -2.63 13.11 -11.32
CA LEU A 175 -1.42 12.83 -10.55
C LEU A 175 -0.14 13.30 -11.28
N ASP A 176 -0.12 13.24 -12.61
CA ASP A 176 0.99 13.72 -13.42
C ASP A 176 1.14 15.24 -13.27
N SER A 177 0.04 15.98 -13.30
CA SER A 177 0.06 17.45 -13.16
C SER A 177 0.62 17.95 -11.82
N VAL A 178 0.61 17.09 -10.80
CA VAL A 178 1.10 17.42 -9.45
C VAL A 178 2.50 16.83 -9.17
N GLY A 179 3.10 16.13 -10.13
CA GLY A 179 4.45 15.55 -10.04
C GLY A 179 4.50 14.15 -9.44
N LEU A 180 3.48 13.32 -9.72
CA LEU A 180 3.35 11.95 -9.24
C LEU A 180 3.22 10.96 -10.43
N GLU A 181 4.08 11.11 -11.44
CA GLU A 181 3.97 10.44 -12.76
C GLU A 181 4.12 8.91 -12.71
N LYS A 182 4.65 8.37 -11.60
CA LYS A 182 4.80 6.92 -11.37
C LYS A 182 3.71 6.35 -10.47
N VAL A 183 2.67 7.12 -10.18
CA VAL A 183 1.54 6.70 -9.37
C VAL A 183 0.30 6.66 -10.24
N SER A 184 -0.37 5.52 -10.24
CA SER A 184 -1.69 5.38 -10.84
C SER A 184 -2.71 4.95 -9.79
N VAL A 185 -3.99 5.25 -10.03
CA VAL A 185 -5.08 4.79 -9.17
C VAL A 185 -6.05 3.98 -10.02
N ARG A 186 -6.33 2.75 -9.57
CA ARG A 186 -7.36 1.90 -10.16
C ARG A 186 -8.49 1.74 -9.17
N ARG A 187 -9.62 2.34 -9.53
CA ARG A 187 -10.87 2.19 -8.79
C ARG A 187 -11.51 0.84 -9.08
N LEU A 188 -11.90 0.14 -8.03
CA LEU A 188 -12.64 -1.13 -8.07
C LEU A 188 -14.14 -0.90 -7.77
N PRO A 189 -15.04 -1.83 -8.19
CA PRO A 189 -16.49 -1.67 -8.10
C PRO A 189 -17.03 -1.38 -6.71
#